data_AF-A0A816KUR4-F1
#
_entry.id   AF-A0A816KUR4-F1
#
_cell.length_a   1.000
_cell.length_b   1.000
_cell.length_c   1.000
_cell.angle_alpha   90.00
_cell.angle_beta   90.00
_cell.angle_gamma   90.00
#
_symmetry.space_group_name_H-M   'P 1'
#
loop_
_entity.id
_entity.type
_entity.pdbx_description
1 polymer ?
#
loop_
_entity_poly.entity_id
_entity_poly.type
_entity_poly.pdbx_seq_one_letter_code
_entity_poly.pdbx_strand_id
1 'polypeptide(L)'
;HLWHIAIIPSPGVGHLIPLAEFAKRLVDHHRFTVTFIFPGESSPSSSQRSILNSLPSSITSVFVHPVDLSDLPSTAGIETRISLTVTRSNPALRELSRRFSSSIYLAPRVAHTYFYPSNANVLSFLLLLHETLSCEFMDLTEPIKIPGCVPITGKDLSDPLVPTGRMSANV
;
A
#
# COMPACT_ATOMS: atom_id res chain seq x y z
N HIS A 1 -21.20 -14.08 -14.93
CA HIS A 1 -19.83 -13.57 -15.13
C HIS A 1 -19.10 -13.58 -13.79
N LEU A 2 -17.95 -14.26 -13.68
CA LEU A 2 -17.05 -14.07 -12.53
C LEU A 2 -16.27 -12.79 -12.75
N TRP A 3 -16.35 -11.87 -11.80
CA TRP A 3 -15.50 -10.68 -11.82
C TRP A 3 -14.12 -11.04 -11.29
N HIS A 4 -13.09 -10.43 -11.88
CA HIS A 4 -11.71 -10.60 -11.46
C HIS A 4 -11.22 -9.33 -10.79
N ILE A 5 -10.57 -9.47 -9.64
CA ILE A 5 -10.00 -8.35 -8.89
C ILE A 5 -8.49 -8.55 -8.77
N ALA A 6 -7.73 -7.54 -9.19
CA ALA A 6 -6.30 -7.45 -8.91
C ALA A 6 -6.10 -6.65 -7.62
N ILE A 7 -5.33 -7.20 -6.68
CA ILE A 7 -4.95 -6.54 -5.42
C ILE A 7 -3.45 -6.35 -5.43
N ILE A 8 -2.99 -5.12 -5.22
CA ILE A 8 -1.57 -4.75 -5.16
C ILE A 8 -1.25 -4.36 -3.72
N PRO A 9 -0.76 -5.28 -2.87
CA PRO A 9 -0.37 -4.95 -1.51
C PRO A 9 0.91 -4.11 -1.50
N SER A 10 1.01 -3.17 -0.55
CA SER A 10 2.30 -2.59 -0.18
C SER A 10 3.23 -3.70 0.35
N PRO A 11 4.54 -3.68 0.05
CA PRO A 11 5.50 -4.64 0.58
C PRO A 11 5.43 -4.77 2.10
N GLY A 12 5.38 -6.00 2.60
CA GLY A 12 5.34 -6.32 4.04
C GLY A 12 4.15 -7.20 4.44
N VAL A 13 4.41 -8.14 5.36
CA VAL A 13 3.41 -9.12 5.81
C VAL A 13 2.22 -8.46 6.53
N GLY A 14 2.46 -7.31 7.19
CA GLY A 14 1.42 -6.52 7.84
C GLY A 14 0.37 -5.92 6.89
N HIS A 15 0.73 -5.68 5.63
CA HIS A 15 -0.23 -5.27 4.60
C HIS A 15 -0.90 -6.47 3.93
N LEU A 16 -0.18 -7.60 3.81
CA LEU A 16 -0.69 -8.82 3.19
C LEU A 16 -1.83 -9.45 4.00
N ILE A 17 -1.66 -9.63 5.30
CA ILE A 17 -2.66 -10.31 6.16
C ILE A 17 -4.07 -9.70 6.02
N PRO A 18 -4.28 -8.39 6.24
CA PRO A 18 -5.64 -7.83 6.17
C PRO A 18 -6.22 -7.88 4.75
N LEU A 19 -5.38 -7.75 3.71
CA LEU A 19 -5.83 -7.91 2.33
C LEU A 19 -6.18 -9.37 1.99
N ALA A 20 -5.47 -10.35 2.54
CA ALA A 20 -5.78 -11.76 2.38
C ALA A 20 -7.15 -12.09 3.01
N GLU A 21 -7.44 -11.57 4.20
CA GLU A 21 -8.76 -11.69 4.84
C GLU A 21 -9.86 -11.02 4.00
N PHE A 22 -9.59 -9.84 3.47
CA PHE A 22 -10.51 -9.15 2.57
C PHE A 22 -10.77 -9.96 1.28
N ALA A 23 -9.72 -10.50 0.67
CA ALA A 23 -9.81 -11.32 -0.54
C ALA A 23 -10.63 -12.60 -0.32
N LYS A 24 -10.47 -13.27 0.82
CA LYS A 24 -11.31 -14.43 1.18
C LYS A 24 -12.80 -14.06 1.20
N ARG A 25 -13.16 -12.96 1.87
CA ARG A 25 -14.55 -12.47 1.90
C ARG A 25 -15.10 -12.15 0.50
N LEU A 26 -14.28 -11.55 -0.37
CA LEU A 26 -14.66 -11.27 -1.75
C LEU A 26 -14.98 -12.54 -2.55
N VAL A 27 -14.14 -13.56 -2.43
CA VAL A 27 -14.36 -14.86 -3.06
C VAL A 27 -15.61 -15.54 -2.49
N ASP A 28 -15.69 -15.62 -1.17
CA ASP A 28 -16.70 -16.42 -0.46
C ASP A 28 -18.11 -15.85 -0.64
N HIS A 29 -18.27 -14.51 -0.63
CA HIS A 29 -19.58 -13.87 -0.66
C HIS A 29 -19.99 -13.37 -2.06
N HIS A 30 -19.03 -13.07 -2.94
CA HIS A 30 -19.32 -12.39 -4.22
C HIS A 30 -18.91 -13.19 -5.46
N ARG A 31 -18.39 -14.41 -5.29
CA ARG A 31 -17.96 -15.30 -6.39
C ARG A 31 -16.94 -14.62 -7.31
N PHE A 32 -16.06 -13.80 -6.74
CA PHE A 32 -14.95 -13.20 -7.45
C PHE A 32 -13.77 -14.18 -7.54
N THR A 33 -12.86 -13.91 -8.47
CA THR A 33 -11.48 -14.43 -8.41
C THR A 33 -10.54 -13.29 -8.13
N VAL A 34 -9.45 -13.58 -7.42
CA VAL A 34 -8.50 -12.56 -6.97
C VAL A 34 -7.09 -12.93 -7.44
N THR A 35 -6.34 -11.94 -7.91
CA THR A 35 -4.89 -12.05 -8.10
C THR A 35 -4.18 -11.02 -7.23
N PHE A 36 -3.33 -11.48 -6.32
CA PHE A 36 -2.35 -10.63 -5.66
C PHE A 36 -1.18 -10.33 -6.61
N ILE A 37 -0.79 -9.07 -6.71
CA ILE A 37 0.35 -8.64 -7.52
C ILE A 37 1.37 -7.95 -6.60
N PHE A 38 2.47 -8.64 -6.31
CA PHE A 38 3.51 -8.16 -5.39
C PHE A 38 4.57 -7.34 -6.16
N PRO A 39 4.73 -6.03 -5.87
CA PRO A 39 5.73 -5.21 -6.52
C PRO A 39 7.14 -5.45 -5.97
N GLY A 40 8.13 -5.48 -6.86
CA GLY A 40 9.55 -5.45 -6.50
C GLY A 40 10.12 -6.68 -5.80
N GLU A 41 9.47 -7.82 -5.91
CA GLU A 41 9.89 -9.09 -5.31
C GLU A 41 10.02 -10.16 -6.40
N SER A 42 11.16 -10.84 -6.51
CA SER A 42 11.27 -12.03 -7.39
C SER A 42 10.66 -13.28 -6.77
N SER A 43 10.58 -13.34 -5.44
CA SER A 43 10.07 -14.52 -4.73
C SER A 43 9.57 -14.17 -3.32
N PRO A 44 8.52 -14.84 -2.82
CA PRO A 44 8.00 -14.59 -1.48
C PRO A 44 8.92 -15.16 -0.40
N SER A 45 8.98 -14.43 0.73
CA SER A 45 9.51 -14.94 2.00
C SER A 45 8.74 -16.17 2.50
N SER A 46 9.30 -16.89 3.48
CA SER A 46 8.64 -18.06 4.08
C SER A 46 7.28 -17.74 4.69
N SER A 47 7.15 -16.59 5.35
CA SER A 47 5.89 -16.12 5.96
C SER A 47 4.85 -15.76 4.91
N GLN A 48 5.23 -14.98 3.88
CA GLN A 48 4.34 -14.68 2.75
C GLN A 48 3.88 -15.96 2.05
N ARG A 49 4.78 -16.91 1.81
CA ARG A 49 4.46 -18.19 1.17
C ARG A 49 3.47 -19.02 1.99
N SER A 50 3.66 -19.08 3.31
CA SER A 50 2.72 -19.78 4.20
C SER A 50 1.31 -19.20 4.10
N ILE A 51 1.19 -17.86 4.13
CA ILE A 51 -0.09 -17.17 3.98
C ILE A 51 -0.71 -17.48 2.61
N LEU A 52 0.04 -17.27 1.52
CA LEU A 52 -0.47 -17.45 0.16
C LEU A 52 -0.89 -18.89 -0.13
N ASN A 53 -0.14 -19.88 0.36
CA ASN A 53 -0.47 -21.29 0.19
C ASN A 53 -1.71 -21.72 0.99
N SER A 54 -2.11 -20.96 2.01
CA SER A 54 -3.32 -21.22 2.78
C SER A 54 -4.60 -20.67 2.13
N LEU A 55 -4.47 -19.89 1.05
CA LEU A 55 -5.60 -19.25 0.40
C LEU A 55 -6.35 -20.22 -0.54
N PRO A 56 -7.66 -20.02 -0.74
CA PRO A 56 -8.44 -20.77 -1.73
C PRO A 56 -7.86 -20.67 -3.14
N SER A 57 -8.08 -21.70 -3.97
CA SER A 57 -7.56 -21.75 -5.36
C SER A 57 -8.09 -20.65 -6.28
N SER A 58 -9.18 -19.97 -5.90
CA SER A 58 -9.72 -18.78 -6.58
C SER A 58 -8.90 -17.51 -6.32
N ILE A 59 -7.91 -17.57 -5.41
CA ILE A 59 -6.97 -16.51 -5.10
C ILE A 59 -5.58 -16.96 -5.56
N THR A 60 -5.00 -16.22 -6.49
CA THR A 60 -3.66 -16.49 -7.03
C THR A 60 -2.70 -15.34 -6.74
N SER A 61 -1.41 -15.54 -7.01
CA SER A 61 -0.37 -14.52 -6.78
C SER A 61 0.61 -14.44 -7.94
N VAL A 62 1.00 -13.22 -8.29
CA VAL A 62 2.05 -12.89 -9.26
C VAL A 62 3.07 -11.99 -8.57
N PHE A 63 4.35 -12.25 -8.84
CA PHE A 63 5.47 -11.50 -8.32
C PHE A 63 6.11 -10.71 -9.46
N VAL A 64 6.25 -9.41 -9.27
CA VAL A 64 6.81 -8.49 -10.27
C VAL A 64 8.30 -8.32 -10.02
N HIS A 65 9.08 -8.31 -11.10
CA HIS A 65 10.55 -8.27 -11.08
C HIS A 65 11.15 -7.42 -9.94
N PRO A 66 12.26 -7.88 -9.33
CA PRO A 66 12.96 -7.12 -8.31
C PRO A 66 13.25 -5.69 -8.76
N VAL A 67 13.05 -4.77 -7.83
CA VAL A 67 13.47 -3.39 -7.97
C VAL A 67 14.84 -3.23 -7.33
N ASP A 68 15.73 -2.53 -8.01
CA ASP A 68 16.98 -2.10 -7.40
C ASP A 68 16.67 -0.97 -6.41
N LEU A 69 17.23 -1.07 -5.20
CA LEU A 69 17.17 -0.07 -4.13
C LEU A 69 18.57 0.19 -3.54
N SER A 70 19.63 -0.25 -4.23
CA SER A 70 21.02 -0.14 -3.77
C SER A 70 21.51 1.32 -3.69
N ASP A 71 20.83 2.23 -4.38
CA ASP A 71 21.04 3.67 -4.31
C ASP A 71 20.54 4.30 -3.01
N LEU A 72 19.75 3.58 -2.21
CA LEU A 72 19.23 4.09 -0.95
C LEU A 72 20.22 3.89 0.21
N PRO A 73 20.38 4.89 1.09
CA PRO A 73 21.14 4.70 2.31
C PRO A 73 20.47 3.65 3.19
N SER A 74 21.26 2.93 3.99
CA SER A 74 20.74 1.93 4.94
C SER A 74 19.82 2.53 6.01
N THR A 75 19.93 3.84 6.23
CA THR A 75 19.08 4.63 7.14
C THR A 75 17.77 5.10 6.51
N ALA A 76 17.52 4.82 5.22
CA ALA A 76 16.27 5.21 4.57
C ALA A 76 15.08 4.57 5.30
N GLY A 77 14.11 5.40 5.68
CA GLY A 77 12.88 4.95 6.36
C GLY A 77 12.11 3.91 5.56
N ILE A 78 11.37 3.05 6.26
CA ILE A 78 10.63 1.95 5.63
C ILE A 78 9.61 2.46 4.59
N GLU A 79 8.96 3.60 4.86
CA GLU A 79 8.01 4.23 3.95
C GLU A 79 8.65 4.65 2.63
N THR A 80 9.86 5.22 2.68
CA THR A 80 10.64 5.58 1.49
C THR A 80 10.96 4.34 0.65
N ARG A 81 11.39 3.26 1.30
CA ARG A 81 11.72 1.99 0.63
C ARG A 81 10.47 1.37 -0.01
N ILE A 82 9.34 1.34 0.71
CA ILE A 82 8.04 0.87 0.21
C ILE A 82 7.59 1.70 -1.00
N SER A 83 7.59 3.03 -0.88
CA SER A 83 7.15 3.96 -1.93
C SER A 83 7.98 3.80 -3.21
N LEU A 84 9.31 3.71 -3.08
CA LEU A 84 10.18 3.50 -4.22
C LEU A 84 10.02 2.12 -4.84
N THR A 85 9.77 1.08 -4.03
CA THR A 85 9.46 -0.26 -4.56
C THR A 85 8.24 -0.25 -5.46
N VAL A 86 7.14 0.35 -5.01
CA VAL A 86 5.91 0.46 -5.80
C VAL A 86 6.15 1.33 -7.03
N THR A 87 6.79 2.49 -6.86
CA THR A 87 7.05 3.45 -7.93
C THR A 87 7.91 2.85 -9.04
N ARG A 88 9.01 2.17 -8.69
CA ARG A 88 9.91 1.52 -9.64
C ARG A 88 9.28 0.28 -10.30
N SER A 89 8.28 -0.32 -9.67
CA SER A 89 7.50 -1.43 -10.26
C SER A 89 6.43 -0.98 -11.27
N ASN A 90 6.13 0.33 -11.35
CA ASN A 90 5.06 0.86 -12.21
C ASN A 90 5.12 0.41 -13.67
N PRO A 91 6.27 0.37 -14.37
CA PRO A 91 6.32 -0.10 -15.76
C PRO A 91 5.82 -1.54 -15.90
N ALA A 92 6.24 -2.43 -14.99
CA ALA A 92 5.83 -3.82 -15.02
C ALA A 92 4.37 -4.02 -14.57
N LEU A 93 3.89 -3.22 -13.61
CA LEU A 93 2.47 -3.19 -13.24
C LEU A 93 1.57 -2.73 -14.39
N ARG A 94 2.00 -1.72 -15.16
CA ARG A 94 1.30 -1.26 -16.37
C ARG A 94 1.23 -2.35 -17.43
N GLU A 95 2.32 -3.07 -17.65
CA GLU A 95 2.33 -4.18 -18.59
C GLU A 95 1.40 -5.33 -18.16
N LEU A 96 1.41 -5.71 -16.87
CA LEU A 96 0.45 -6.68 -16.34
C LEU A 96 -1.00 -6.23 -16.53
N SER A 97 -1.30 -4.96 -16.20
CA SER A 97 -2.63 -4.37 -16.39
C SER A 97 -3.07 -4.43 -17.87
N ARG A 98 -2.14 -4.17 -18.80
CA ARG A 98 -2.40 -4.31 -20.24
C ARG A 98 -2.71 -5.75 -20.63
N ARG A 99 -2.03 -6.75 -20.06
CA ARG A 99 -2.32 -8.17 -20.31
C ARG A 99 -3.72 -8.56 -19.83
N PHE A 100 -4.11 -8.15 -18.62
CA PHE A 100 -5.47 -8.36 -18.11
C PHE A 100 -6.53 -7.67 -18.98
N SER A 101 -6.24 -6.46 -19.46
CA SER A 101 -7.13 -5.69 -20.34
C SER A 101 -7.21 -6.27 -21.75
N SER A 102 -6.12 -6.79 -22.32
CA SER A 102 -6.12 -7.38 -23.67
C SER A 102 -6.93 -8.68 -23.79
N SER A 103 -7.23 -9.34 -22.66
CA SER A 103 -8.12 -10.50 -22.62
C SER A 103 -9.62 -10.11 -22.63
N ILE A 104 -9.94 -8.83 -22.43
CA ILE A 104 -11.29 -8.30 -22.32
C ILE A 104 -11.39 -7.07 -23.23
N TYR A 105 -11.97 -7.22 -24.43
CA TYR A 105 -12.22 -6.13 -25.40
C TYR A 105 -13.23 -5.06 -24.91
N LEU A 106 -13.18 -4.67 -23.64
CA LEU A 106 -14.02 -3.66 -22.97
C LEU A 106 -13.21 -2.99 -21.86
N ALA A 107 -12.38 -1.99 -22.19
CA ALA A 107 -12.00 -0.96 -21.21
C ALA A 107 -12.89 0.26 -21.50
N PRO A 108 -13.53 0.88 -20.49
CA PRO A 108 -12.75 1.58 -19.46
C PRO A 108 -13.50 1.77 -18.12
N ARG A 109 -13.44 0.82 -17.18
CA ARG A 109 -13.73 1.14 -15.75
C ARG A 109 -12.90 0.26 -14.82
N VAL A 110 -11.57 0.42 -14.87
CA VAL A 110 -10.75 0.00 -13.72
C VAL A 110 -11.06 0.97 -12.60
N ALA A 111 -12.00 0.60 -11.73
CA ALA A 111 -12.26 1.32 -10.50
C ALA A 111 -11.06 1.08 -9.57
N HIS A 112 -10.29 2.13 -9.31
CA HIS A 112 -9.23 2.07 -8.30
C HIS A 112 -9.88 2.29 -6.94
N THR A 113 -9.67 1.35 -6.02
CA THR A 113 -10.15 1.44 -4.65
C THR A 113 -8.95 1.28 -3.73
N TYR A 114 -8.87 2.14 -2.71
CA TYR A 114 -7.83 2.08 -1.70
C TYR A 114 -8.33 1.25 -0.52
N PHE A 115 -7.58 0.23 -0.17
CA PHE A 115 -7.76 -0.49 1.09
C PHE A 115 -6.80 0.10 2.12
N TYR A 116 -7.35 0.69 3.19
CA TYR A 116 -6.57 1.30 4.25
C TYR A 116 -6.59 0.38 5.49
N PRO A 117 -5.49 -0.34 5.78
CA PRO A 117 -5.46 -1.36 6.85
C PRO A 117 -5.32 -0.77 8.27
N SER A 118 -5.48 0.54 8.43
CA SER A 118 -5.37 1.24 9.72
C SER A 118 -6.70 1.93 10.08
N ASN A 119 -6.74 2.61 11.21
CA ASN A 119 -7.97 3.20 11.73
C ASN A 119 -8.39 4.47 10.96
N ALA A 120 -9.68 4.81 11.04
CA ALA A 120 -10.25 5.96 10.35
C ALA A 120 -9.69 7.31 10.82
N ASN A 121 -9.20 7.40 12.06
CA ASN A 121 -8.61 8.64 12.59
C ASN A 121 -7.30 8.95 11.87
N VAL A 122 -6.43 7.95 11.65
CA VAL A 122 -5.17 8.12 10.90
C VAL A 122 -5.47 8.42 9.43
N LEU A 123 -6.48 7.78 8.83
CA LEU A 123 -6.88 8.13 7.45
C LEU A 123 -7.36 9.58 7.35
N SER A 124 -8.24 10.00 8.26
CA SER A 124 -8.77 11.37 8.29
C SER A 124 -7.66 12.39 8.52
N PHE A 125 -6.69 12.04 9.37
CA PHE A 125 -5.49 12.83 9.59
C PHE A 125 -4.68 12.98 8.30
N LEU A 126 -4.34 11.88 7.61
CA LEU A 126 -3.58 11.92 6.35
C LEU A 126 -4.27 12.73 5.25
N LEU A 127 -5.60 12.65 5.15
CA LEU A 127 -6.37 13.47 4.20
C LEU A 127 -6.29 14.95 4.55
N LEU A 128 -6.37 15.30 5.84
CA LEU A 128 -6.20 16.67 6.29
C LEU A 128 -4.78 17.20 5.99
N LEU A 129 -3.74 16.38 6.18
CA LEU A 129 -2.36 16.76 5.86
C LEU A 129 -2.20 17.18 4.40
N HIS A 130 -2.79 16.39 3.50
CA HIS A 130 -2.72 16.67 2.06
C HIS A 130 -3.35 18.03 1.71
N GLU A 131 -4.43 18.41 2.39
CA GLU A 131 -5.18 19.62 2.07
C GLU A 131 -4.64 20.89 2.74
N THR A 132 -4.06 20.80 3.95
CA THR A 132 -3.97 21.98 4.83
C THR A 132 -2.61 22.32 5.41
N LEU A 133 -1.62 21.43 5.37
CA LEU A 133 -0.38 21.62 6.15
C LEU A 133 0.87 21.62 5.28
N SER A 134 1.52 22.79 5.21
CA SER A 134 2.80 23.01 4.53
C SER A 134 4.00 23.18 5.49
N CYS A 135 3.80 23.03 6.81
CA CYS A 135 4.84 23.22 7.84
C CYS A 135 5.24 21.92 8.54
N GLU A 136 6.42 21.91 9.18
CA GLU A 136 6.90 20.76 9.97
C GLU A 136 6.06 20.54 11.23
N PHE A 137 5.70 19.29 11.52
CA PHE A 137 4.77 18.93 12.58
C PHE A 137 5.26 19.21 14.01
N MET A 138 6.58 19.29 14.20
CA MET A 138 7.20 19.52 15.51
C MET A 138 7.02 20.96 16.02
N ASP A 139 6.72 21.90 15.11
CA ASP A 139 6.54 23.32 15.45
C ASP A 139 5.08 23.66 15.82
N LEU A 140 4.18 22.67 15.77
CA LEU A 140 2.78 22.85 16.14
C LEU A 140 2.66 23.04 17.67
N THR A 141 2.37 24.27 18.07
CA THR A 141 2.09 24.62 19.47
C THR A 141 0.69 24.22 19.91
N GLU A 142 -0.24 24.05 18.97
CA GLU A 142 -1.61 23.60 19.23
C GLU A 142 -1.86 22.18 18.71
N PRO A 143 -2.69 21.36 19.40
CA PRO A 143 -3.09 20.05 18.92
C PRO A 143 -3.88 20.12 17.61
N ILE A 144 -3.66 19.14 16.74
CA ILE A 144 -4.38 19.00 15.48
C ILE A 144 -5.79 18.49 15.79
N LYS A 145 -6.80 19.25 15.34
CA LYS A 145 -8.22 18.94 15.57
C LYS A 145 -8.82 18.36 14.29
N ILE A 146 -9.15 17.07 14.32
CA ILE A 146 -9.86 16.39 13.25
C ILE A 146 -11.33 16.27 13.67
N PRO A 147 -12.30 16.69 12.82
CA PRO A 147 -13.72 16.55 13.15
C PRO A 147 -14.09 15.12 13.57
N GLY A 148 -14.69 14.98 14.76
CA GLY A 148 -15.11 13.68 15.31
C GLY A 148 -13.99 12.85 15.94
N CYS A 149 -12.74 13.33 15.99
CA CYS A 149 -11.62 12.64 16.62
C CYS A 149 -11.12 13.38 17.88
N VAL A 150 -10.40 12.65 18.73
CA VAL A 150 -9.64 13.24 19.84
C VAL A 150 -8.50 14.09 19.26
N PRO A 151 -8.21 15.30 19.79
CA PRO A 151 -7.11 16.12 19.31
C PRO A 151 -5.76 15.39 19.40
N ILE A 152 -4.95 15.49 18.35
CA ILE A 152 -3.66 14.81 18.23
C ILE A 152 -2.55 15.80 18.53
N THR A 153 -1.67 15.50 19.47
CA THR A 153 -0.49 16.33 19.73
C THR A 153 0.67 15.91 18.84
N GLY A 154 1.64 16.81 18.59
CA GLY A 154 2.82 16.49 17.78
C GLY A 154 3.61 15.26 18.28
N LYS A 155 3.54 14.95 19.57
CA LYS A 155 4.19 13.78 20.19
C LYS A 155 3.49 12.45 19.89
N ASP A 156 2.22 12.50 19.51
CA ASP A 156 1.41 11.31 19.19
C ASP A 156 1.49 10.96 17.69
N LEU A 157 2.24 11.74 16.91
CA LEU A 157 2.41 11.51 15.48
C LEU A 157 3.32 10.30 15.22
N SER A 158 2.96 9.54 14.19
CA SER A 158 3.71 8.38 13.73
C SER A 158 5.14 8.75 13.29
N ASP A 159 6.10 7.86 13.56
CA ASP A 159 7.53 7.99 13.24
C ASP A 159 7.90 8.66 11.89
N PRO A 160 7.26 8.36 10.74
CA PRO A 160 7.63 9.02 9.48
C PRO A 160 7.33 10.52 9.43
N LEU A 161 6.55 11.05 10.36
CA LEU A 161 6.19 12.47 10.48
C LEU A 161 7.01 13.20 11.54
N VAL A 162 7.82 12.46 12.31
CA VAL A 162 8.74 13.01 13.30
C VAL A 162 10.12 13.12 12.63
N PRO A 163 10.67 14.33 12.43
CA PRO A 163 12.02 14.45 11.87
C PRO A 163 13.03 13.82 12.84
N THR A 164 13.60 12.68 12.46
CA THR A 164 14.75 12.10 13.16
C THR A 164 15.98 12.94 12.85
N GLY A 165 16.13 14.10 13.50
CA GLY A 165 17.34 14.92 13.52
C GLY A 165 17.90 15.35 12.14
N ARG A 166 17.68 16.62 11.77
CA ARG A 166 18.30 17.31 10.62
C ARG A 166 18.28 16.51 9.30
N MET A 167 17.14 16.53 8.63
CA MET A 167 17.15 16.39 7.18
C MET A 167 17.59 17.73 6.59
N SER A 168 18.82 17.79 6.10
CA SER A 168 19.21 18.82 5.14
C SER A 168 18.33 18.64 3.90
N ALA A 169 17.50 19.64 3.61
CA ALA A 169 16.88 19.79 2.30
C ALA A 169 17.99 19.75 1.24
N ASN A 170 18.01 18.70 0.44
CA ASN A 170 18.58 18.67 -0.91
C ASN A 170 18.18 17.33 -1.56
N VAL A 171 17.12 17.40 -2.35
CA VAL A 171 16.99 16.64 -3.60
C VAL A 171 16.81 17.67 -4.70
#